data_AF-A0A7C7BVZ3-F1
#
_entry.id   AF-A0A7C7BVZ3-F1
#
_cell.length_a   1.000
_cell.length_b   1.000
_cell.length_c   1.000
_cell.angle_alpha   90.00
_cell.angle_beta   90.00
_cell.angle_gamma   90.00
#
_symmetry.space_group_name_H-M   'P 1'
#
loop_
_entity.id
_entity.type
_entity.pdbx_description
1 polymer ?
#
loop_
_entity_poly.entity_id
_entity_poly.type
_entity_poly.pdbx_seq_one_letter_code
_entity_poly.pdbx_strand_id
1 'polypeptide(L)' 'MKYKIIDGKQVPVLPAKAVEIIQHKKTGKVYASKEEFDKDVADPKTNTTKEDFRQDLQVTVASLTVLGKTK' A
#
# COMPACT_ATOMS: atom_id res chain seq x y z
N MET A 1 -6.45 -14.93 -17.01
CA MET A 1 -6.47 -13.45 -17.01
C MET A 1 -7.89 -12.99 -17.30
N LYS A 2 -8.43 -12.03 -16.55
CA LYS A 2 -9.75 -11.44 -16.84
C LYS A 2 -9.59 -10.39 -17.93
N TYR A 3 -10.54 -10.27 -18.85
CA TYR A 3 -10.52 -9.26 -19.91
C TYR A 3 -11.82 -8.47 -19.88
N LYS A 4 -11.75 -7.18 -20.20
CA LYS A 4 -12.91 -6.31 -20.44
C LYS A 4 -12.86 -5.77 -21.86
N ILE A 5 -14.02 -5.67 -22.50
CA ILE A 5 -14.16 -4.96 -23.77
C ILE A 5 -14.28 -3.48 -23.44
N ILE A 6 -13.36 -2.66 -23.96
CA ILE A 6 -13.40 -1.20 -23.89
C ILE A 6 -13.22 -0.72 -25.34
N ASP A 7 -14.16 0.08 -25.85
CA ASP A 7 -14.17 0.60 -27.22
C ASP A 7 -13.98 -0.47 -28.30
N GLY A 8 -14.64 -1.62 -28.13
CA GLY A 8 -14.56 -2.75 -29.07
C GLY A 8 -13.23 -3.53 -29.04
N LYS A 9 -12.30 -3.19 -28.15
CA LYS A 9 -11.01 -3.88 -27.97
C LYS A 9 -10.97 -4.65 -26.66
N GLN A 10 -10.38 -5.86 -26.68
CA GLN A 10 -10.13 -6.65 -25.47
C GLN A 10 -8.94 -6.09 -24.69
N VAL A 11 -9.19 -5.64 -23.46
CA VAL A 11 -8.18 -5.12 -22.53
C VAL A 11 -8.03 -6.08 -21.34
N PRO A 12 -6.82 -6.53 -20.98
CA PRO A 12 -6.60 -7.37 -19.80
C PRO A 12 -6.84 -6.57 -18.51
N VAL A 13 -7.62 -7.13 -17.60
CA VAL A 13 -7.80 -6.64 -16.23
C VAL A 13 -6.72 -7.26 -15.35
N LEU A 14 -5.84 -6.40 -14.84
CA LEU A 14 -4.72 -6.78 -13.98
C LEU A 14 -5.11 -6.51 -12.51
N PRO A 15 -5.30 -7.55 -11.69
CA PRO A 15 -5.58 -7.34 -10.28
C PRO A 15 -4.32 -6.79 -9.59
N ALA A 16 -4.41 -5.59 -9.02
CA ALA A 16 -3.38 -5.04 -8.16
C ALA A 16 -3.49 -5.67 -6.76
N LYS A 17 -2.35 -5.93 -6.12
CA LYS A 17 -2.28 -6.26 -4.70
C LYS A 17 -1.84 -5.03 -3.93
N ALA A 18 -2.60 -4.63 -2.92
CA ALA A 18 -2.25 -3.56 -2.00
C ALA A 18 -1.95 -4.17 -0.62
N VAL A 19 -0.84 -3.76 -0.01
CA VAL A 19 -0.47 -4.11 1.36
C VAL A 19 -0.28 -2.81 2.12
N GLU A 20 -1.04 -2.63 3.19
CA GLU A 20 -0.87 -1.53 4.13
C GLU A 20 0.13 -1.92 5.21
N ILE A 21 1.09 -1.04 5.48
CA ILE A 21 2.13 -1.24 6.48
C ILE A 21 2.07 -0.06 7.43
N ILE A 22 1.73 -0.32 8.69
CA ILE A 22 1.75 0.69 9.76
C ILE A 22 3.03 0.47 10.56
N GLN A 23 3.86 1.50 10.70
CA GLN A 23 5.15 1.37 11.37
C GLN A 23 5.58 2.63 12.11
N HIS A 24 6.49 2.45 13.07
CA HIS A 24 7.11 3.52 13.84
C HIS A 24 8.27 4.10 13.04
N LYS A 25 8.26 5.42 12.81
CA LYS A 25 9.25 6.12 11.96
C LYS A 25 10.69 5.96 12.43
N LYS A 26 10.93 6.07 13.75
CA LYS A 26 12.29 5.99 14.34
C LYS A 26 12.79 4.57 14.58
N THR A 27 11.97 3.70 15.16
CA THR A 27 12.39 2.35 15.59
C THR A 27 12.17 1.28 14.53
N GLY A 28 11.33 1.54 13.52
CA GLY A 28 10.95 0.56 12.50
C GLY A 28 9.99 -0.53 12.99
N LYS A 29 9.44 -0.41 14.20
CA LYS A 29 8.44 -1.34 14.73
C LYS A 29 7.19 -1.34 13.83
N VAL A 30 6.78 -2.50 13.34
CA VAL A 30 5.57 -2.67 12.51
C VAL A 30 4.40 -3.04 13.42
N TYR A 31 3.24 -2.44 13.18
CA TYR A 31 2.01 -2.66 13.92
C TYR A 31 0.99 -3.35 13.01
N ALA A 32 0.14 -4.18 13.60
CA ALA A 32 -0.93 -4.86 12.88
C ALA A 32 -2.07 -3.90 12.49
N SER A 33 -2.21 -2.79 13.22
CA SER A 33 -3.30 -1.83 13.06
C SER A 33 -2.93 -0.47 13.65
N LYS A 34 -3.73 0.55 13.33
CA LYS A 34 -3.50 1.89 13.89
C LYS A 34 -3.86 1.95 15.37
N GLU A 35 -4.82 1.15 15.82
CA GLU A 35 -5.20 1.06 17.24
C GLU A 35 -4.04 0.54 18.11
N GLU A 36 -3.23 -0.36 17.57
CA GLU A 36 -2.03 -0.86 18.27
C GLU A 36 -0.96 0.23 18.40
N PHE A 37 -0.76 1.03 17.37
CA PHE A 37 0.12 2.20 17.43
C PHE A 37 -0.39 3.23 18.45
N ASP A 38 -1.69 3.53 18.43
CA ASP A 38 -2.28 4.52 19.34
C ASP A 38 -2.19 4.04 20.81
N LYS A 39 -2.23 2.73 21.07
CA LYS A 39 -1.95 2.16 22.39
C LYS A 39 -0.49 2.32 22.81
N ASP A 40 0.45 2.17 21.88
CA ASP A 40 1.88 2.39 22.13
C ASP A 40 2.14 3.85 22.54
N VAL A 41 1.50 4.80 21.86
CA VAL A 41 1.55 6.24 22.20
C VAL A 41 0.95 6.53 23.57
N ALA A 42 -0.11 5.81 23.96
CA ALA A 42 -0.76 6.00 25.25
C ALA A 42 -0.02 5.32 26.42
N ASP A 43 0.96 4.45 26.14
CA ASP A 43 1.74 3.76 27.17
C ASP A 43 2.85 4.68 27.70
N PRO A 44 2.80 5.10 28.98
CA PRO A 44 3.82 5.97 29.58
C PRO A 44 5.20 5.29 29.71
N LYS A 45 5.29 3.98 29.45
CA LYS A 45 6.56 3.25 29.43
C LYS A 45 7.30 3.37 28.10
N THR A 46 6.65 3.90 27.06
CA THR A 46 7.26 4.09 25.75
C THR A 46 7.50 5.59 25.50
N ASN A 47 8.49 5.88 24.68
CA ASN A 47 8.73 7.25 24.20
C ASN A 47 8.04 7.51 22.85
N THR A 48 7.08 6.66 22.47
CA THR A 48 6.40 6.74 21.18
C THR A 48 5.42 7.90 21.20
N THR A 49 5.56 8.82 20.24
CA THR A 49 4.67 9.97 20.10
C THR A 49 3.85 9.88 18.82
N LYS A 50 2.81 10.71 18.68
CA LYS A 50 1.96 10.71 17.48
C LYS A 50 2.76 11.09 16.21
N GLU A 51 3.81 11.88 16.36
CA GLU A 51 4.70 12.29 15.27
C GLU A 51 5.56 11.14 14.72
N ASP A 52 5.64 10.03 15.46
CA ASP A 52 6.35 8.83 15.05
C ASP A 52 5.50 7.90 14.16
N PHE A 53 4.24 8.24 13.91
CA PHE A 53 3.37 7.45 13.03
C PHE A 53 3.84 7.50 11.58
N ARG A 54 3.95 6.33 10.95
CA ARG A 54 4.17 6.18 9.52
C ARG A 54 3.25 5.09 8.98
N GLN A 55 2.56 5.41 7.90
CA GLN A 55 1.75 4.46 7.14
C GLN A 55 2.27 4.43 5.70
N ASP A 56 2.73 3.27 5.28
CA ASP A 56 3.16 3.02 3.91
C ASP A 56 2.13 2.15 3.20
N LEU A 57 1.91 2.42 1.91
CA LEU A 57 1.06 1.62 1.04
C LEU A 57 1.93 1.02 -0.07
N GLN A 58 2.09 -0.30 -0.05
CA GLN A 58 2.78 -1.01 -1.11
C GLN A 58 1.78 -1.53 -2.13
N VAL A 59 1.82 -0.99 -3.35
CA VAL A 59 0.96 -1.42 -4.46
C VAL A 59 1.78 -2.21 -5.46
N THR A 60 1.45 -3.48 -5.62
CA THR A 60 2.02 -4.32 -6.68
C THR A 60 1.07 -4.33 -7.87
N VAL A 61 1.50 -3.72 -8.96
CA VAL A 61 0.82 -3.74 -10.26
C VAL A 61 1.57 -4.65 -11.23
N ALA A 62 0.86 -5.22 -12.19
CA ALA A 62 1.51 -5.95 -13.26
C ALA A 62 2.20 -4.99 -14.23
N SER A 63 3.39 -5.38 -14.70
CA SER A 63 4.16 -4.59 -15.67
C SER A 63 3.45 -4.59 -17.02
N LEU A 64 3.28 -3.40 -17.60
CA LEU A 64 2.69 -3.20 -18.92
C LEU A 64 3.79 -2.90 -19.94
N THR A 65 3.85 -3.68 -21.01
CA THR A 65 4.61 -3.30 -22.21
C THR A 65 3.74 -2.40 -23.08
N VAL A 66 4.05 -1.10 -23.12
CA VAL A 66 3.32 -0.14 -23.95
C VAL A 66 3.76 -0.31 -25.41
N LEU A 67 3.13 -1.24 -26.13
CA LEU A 67 3.31 -1.36 -27.59
C LEU A 67 2.50 -0.28 -28.30
N GLY A 68 3.00 0.96 -28.27
CA GLY A 68 2.45 2.05 -29.08
C GLY A 68 2.78 1.83 -30.55
N LYS A 69 1.77 1.46 -31.37
CA LYS A 69 1.86 1.65 -32.82
C LYS A 69 1.54 3.11 -33.12
N THR A 70 2.55 3.89 -33.50
CA THR A 70 2.36 5.21 -34.11
C THR A 70 1.68 5.04 -35.47
N LYS A 71 0.75 5.95 -35.77
CA LYS A 71 0.03 6.02 -37.05
C LYS A 71 0.84 6.83 -38.07
#